data_AF-A0A3Q0RRM5-F1
#
_entry.id   AF-A0A3Q0RRM5-F1
#
_cell.length_a   1.000
_cell.length_b   1.000
_cell.length_c   1.000
_cell.angle_alpha   90.00
_cell.angle_beta   90.00
_cell.angle_gamma   90.00
#
_symmetry.space_group_name_H-M   'P 1'
#
loop_
_entity.id
_entity.type
_entity.pdbx_description
1 polymer ?
#
loop_
_entity_poly.entity_id
_entity_poly.type
_entity_poly.pdbx_seq_one_letter_code
_entity_poly.pdbx_strand_id
1 'polypeptide(L)'
;MVMLLQDAEGPSTLCDLCLAQVCRSLNSLCSMRADGSMSLIWAPLFPQEMADQLLNHMASKEILNDTTVGIFRNCKELRLRRASIRSCPVSAEAFRLALCPHRLLELDASWVFGGLTGADVVSGLASNAECRSSLQRLSLSGLRLDWESLEANGGVRVGFSSLRGLRTLNLANTDLNDAALEDICTLPHLESLDISCSAISNFTALLTCKNTLRSLITARQLLEGSPQVLPLLVSLDISGRKRISEAALRTFVESRSGLAVFVHFLNVLTAFPVSVKLLICCICVQVTGEADGNQVCEALRRYRDRECFIRVALTHLYSLTIDTDKPQPDVLKLVVSGMQSHPTSLHVHLVATACVFNLTTQDLAEAMPISLLSSTVTQLLHTMKKFPNHQQVQKNCLLALCSDYILQEVPFDKYLAAMLVIDWLSSHEDPTLQRMAVAVISILVAKLSTEEMAQFSKDIFIMKQLLAIVQQKAMVGVVDSTLKFALSALWNLTDEMPVAARNFIECQGLELYEEVLESYCTEPSIQHKVLGLLVGTVYTYK
;
A
#
# COMPACT_ATOMS: atom_id res chain seq x y z
N MET A 1 7.82 -25.99 -0.66
CA MET A 1 8.04 -25.25 -1.93
C MET A 1 6.70 -25.08 -2.63
N VAL A 2 5.87 -24.17 -2.12
CA VAL A 2 4.62 -23.74 -2.74
C VAL A 2 4.87 -22.29 -3.14
N MET A 3 4.96 -22.05 -4.44
CA MET A 3 5.15 -20.73 -5.02
C MET A 3 3.92 -19.87 -4.73
N LEU A 4 4.04 -18.94 -3.78
CA LEU A 4 3.20 -17.75 -3.72
C LEU A 4 3.73 -16.77 -4.76
N LEU A 5 3.19 -16.89 -5.98
CA LEU A 5 3.22 -15.84 -6.97
C LEU A 5 2.23 -14.75 -6.56
N GLN A 6 2.57 -13.48 -6.87
CA GLN A 6 1.84 -12.20 -6.72
C GLN A 6 2.21 -11.36 -5.48
N ASP A 7 2.58 -10.07 -5.57
CA ASP A 7 2.50 -9.09 -6.66
C ASP A 7 3.72 -8.13 -6.63
N ALA A 8 4.35 -7.96 -7.80
CA ALA A 8 5.19 -6.83 -8.13
C ALA A 8 4.46 -6.10 -9.26
N GLU A 9 4.07 -4.82 -9.08
CA GLU A 9 3.50 -4.03 -10.18
C GLU A 9 4.62 -3.65 -11.16
N GLY A 10 4.86 -4.57 -12.10
CA GLY A 10 5.18 -4.20 -13.47
C GLY A 10 3.96 -3.52 -14.14
N PRO A 11 3.92 -3.40 -15.48
CA PRO A 11 2.72 -2.90 -16.16
C PRO A 11 1.47 -3.62 -15.64
N SER A 12 0.38 -2.87 -15.45
CA SER A 12 -0.90 -3.41 -14.98
C SER A 12 -1.20 -4.67 -15.79
N THR A 13 -1.49 -5.78 -15.11
CA THR A 13 -1.65 -7.04 -15.83
C THR A 13 -2.75 -6.86 -16.87
N LEU A 14 -2.64 -7.57 -18.00
CA LEU A 14 -3.71 -7.56 -19.00
C LEU A 14 -5.06 -7.89 -18.35
N CYS A 15 -5.06 -8.74 -17.31
CA CYS A 15 -6.25 -9.04 -16.52
C CYS A 15 -6.84 -7.78 -15.85
N ASP A 16 -6.04 -6.99 -15.15
CA ASP A 16 -6.51 -5.76 -14.47
C ASP A 16 -7.05 -4.72 -15.45
N LEU A 17 -6.40 -4.55 -16.60
CA LEU A 17 -6.87 -3.66 -17.67
C LEU A 17 -8.19 -4.15 -18.26
N CYS A 18 -8.32 -5.46 -18.49
CA CYS A 18 -9.56 -6.08 -18.95
C CYS A 18 -10.68 -5.91 -17.91
N LEU A 19 -10.42 -6.18 -16.63
CA LEU A 19 -11.39 -6.00 -15.55
C LEU A 19 -11.84 -4.54 -15.44
N ALA A 20 -10.90 -3.59 -15.51
CA ALA A 20 -11.22 -2.17 -15.52
C ALA A 20 -12.11 -1.78 -16.72
N GLN A 21 -11.85 -2.35 -17.89
CA GLN A 21 -12.67 -2.11 -19.08
C GLN A 21 -14.07 -2.74 -18.97
N VAL A 22 -14.19 -3.93 -18.39
CA VAL A 22 -15.50 -4.56 -18.09
C VAL A 22 -16.28 -3.66 -17.13
N CYS A 23 -15.64 -3.19 -16.05
CA CYS A 23 -16.25 -2.28 -15.07
C CYS A 23 -16.76 -0.97 -15.71
N ARG A 24 -16.01 -0.39 -16.66
CA ARG A 24 -16.45 0.80 -17.42
C ARG A 24 -17.63 0.51 -18.35
N SER A 25 -17.77 -0.73 -18.79
CA SER A 25 -18.77 -1.16 -19.77
C SER A 25 -20.01 -1.80 -19.12
N LEU A 26 -20.17 -1.76 -17.79
CA LEU A 26 -21.30 -2.42 -17.11
C LEU A 26 -22.66 -1.97 -17.63
N ASN A 27 -22.82 -0.69 -17.98
CA ASN A 27 -24.08 -0.16 -18.52
C ASN A 27 -24.47 -0.74 -19.89
N SER A 28 -23.50 -1.19 -20.69
CA SER A 28 -23.77 -1.85 -21.98
C SER A 28 -23.84 -3.37 -21.86
N LEU A 29 -23.15 -3.95 -20.88
CA LEU A 29 -23.09 -5.40 -20.64
C LEU A 29 -24.27 -5.91 -19.78
N CYS A 30 -24.90 -5.04 -19.00
CA CYS A 30 -25.96 -5.39 -18.06
C CYS A 30 -27.32 -4.80 -18.45
N SER A 31 -28.38 -5.52 -18.11
CA SER A 31 -29.76 -5.04 -18.05
C SER A 31 -30.19 -4.84 -16.60
N MET A 32 -31.09 -3.89 -16.36
CA MET A 32 -31.68 -3.68 -15.03
C MET A 32 -32.88 -4.60 -14.82
N ARG A 33 -32.91 -5.27 -13.66
CA ARG A 33 -34.08 -6.01 -13.17
C ARG A 33 -35.12 -5.06 -12.60
N ALA A 34 -36.33 -5.57 -12.39
CA ALA A 34 -37.45 -4.80 -11.83
C ALA A 34 -37.19 -4.24 -10.42
N ASP A 35 -36.30 -4.88 -9.66
CA ASP A 35 -35.88 -4.44 -8.32
C ASP A 35 -34.70 -3.44 -8.34
N GLY A 36 -34.31 -2.95 -9.53
CA GLY A 36 -33.19 -2.03 -9.71
C GLY A 36 -31.81 -2.71 -9.74
N SER A 37 -31.72 -4.03 -9.56
CA SER A 37 -30.42 -4.73 -9.60
C SER A 37 -29.93 -5.00 -11.02
N MET A 38 -28.62 -4.91 -11.27
CA MET A 38 -28.02 -5.22 -12.57
C MET A 38 -27.90 -6.72 -12.80
N SER A 39 -28.03 -7.13 -14.06
CA SER A 39 -27.85 -8.51 -14.52
C SER A 39 -27.15 -8.53 -15.87
N LEU A 40 -26.17 -9.40 -16.08
CA LEU A 40 -25.53 -9.52 -17.39
C LEU A 40 -26.56 -9.94 -18.45
N ILE A 41 -26.58 -9.24 -19.58
CA ILE A 41 -27.45 -9.55 -20.73
C ILE A 41 -27.05 -10.91 -21.32
N TRP A 42 -25.75 -11.15 -21.38
CA TRP A 42 -25.16 -12.43 -21.77
C TRP A 42 -23.94 -12.69 -20.90
N ALA A 43 -23.87 -13.89 -20.31
CA ALA A 43 -22.75 -14.32 -19.49
C ALA A 43 -22.27 -15.69 -19.99
N PRO A 44 -21.07 -15.80 -20.58
CA PRO A 44 -20.42 -17.10 -20.71
C PRO A 44 -20.07 -17.63 -19.31
N LEU A 45 -19.85 -18.94 -19.18
CA LEU A 45 -19.41 -19.51 -17.91
C LEU A 45 -18.04 -18.93 -17.53
N PHE A 46 -18.00 -18.10 -16.51
CA PHE A 46 -16.76 -17.47 -16.06
C PHE A 46 -15.94 -18.46 -15.21
N PRO A 47 -14.61 -18.51 -15.42
CA PRO A 47 -13.72 -19.12 -14.45
C PRO A 47 -13.96 -18.51 -13.06
N GLN A 48 -14.00 -19.36 -12.05
CA GLN A 48 -14.35 -18.98 -10.68
C GLN A 48 -13.41 -17.89 -10.15
N GLU A 49 -12.12 -18.00 -10.45
CA GLU A 49 -11.09 -17.04 -10.06
C GLU A 49 -11.32 -15.66 -10.69
N MET A 50 -11.83 -15.61 -11.93
CA MET A 50 -12.14 -14.34 -12.60
C MET A 50 -13.38 -13.67 -12.00
N ALA A 51 -14.37 -14.44 -11.56
CA ALA A 51 -15.55 -13.90 -10.89
C ALA A 51 -15.17 -13.28 -9.52
N ASP A 52 -14.32 -13.97 -8.74
CA ASP A 52 -13.76 -13.45 -7.48
C ASP A 52 -12.97 -12.14 -7.74
N GLN A 53 -12.09 -12.14 -8.75
CA GLN A 53 -11.30 -10.96 -9.13
C GLN A 53 -12.17 -9.79 -9.58
N LEU A 54 -13.22 -10.04 -10.37
CA LEU A 54 -14.14 -9.00 -10.82
C LEU A 54 -14.85 -8.33 -9.63
N LEU A 55 -15.39 -9.12 -8.70
CA LEU A 55 -16.06 -8.56 -7.52
C LEU A 55 -15.09 -7.73 -6.67
N ASN A 56 -13.88 -8.24 -6.42
CA ASN A 56 -12.86 -7.53 -5.66
C ASN A 56 -12.38 -6.25 -6.36
N HIS A 57 -12.25 -6.27 -7.70
CA HIS A 57 -11.91 -5.10 -8.49
C HIS A 57 -13.02 -4.05 -8.44
N MET A 58 -14.29 -4.47 -8.50
CA MET A 58 -15.43 -3.57 -8.36
C MET A 58 -15.47 -2.92 -6.97
N ALA A 59 -15.16 -3.67 -5.91
CA ALA A 59 -15.07 -3.14 -4.55
C ALA A 59 -13.93 -2.12 -4.41
N SER A 60 -12.72 -2.43 -4.89
CA SER A 60 -11.56 -1.54 -4.77
C SER A 60 -11.66 -0.25 -5.60
N LYS A 61 -12.52 -0.24 -6.64
CA LYS A 61 -12.83 0.93 -7.46
C LYS A 61 -14.09 1.68 -7.01
N GLU A 62 -14.68 1.31 -5.87
CA GLU A 62 -15.89 1.94 -5.32
C GLU A 62 -17.12 1.85 -6.26
N ILE A 63 -17.16 0.84 -7.13
CA ILE A 63 -18.24 0.59 -8.10
C ILE A 63 -19.32 -0.31 -7.47
N LEU A 64 -18.93 -1.14 -6.50
CA LEU A 64 -19.81 -2.14 -5.91
C LEU A 64 -20.84 -1.51 -4.97
N ASN A 65 -22.12 -1.72 -5.26
CA ASN A 65 -23.27 -1.25 -4.49
C ASN A 65 -24.48 -2.19 -4.69
N ASP A 66 -25.63 -1.91 -4.07
CA ASP A 66 -26.87 -2.72 -4.20
C ASP A 66 -27.27 -3.04 -5.64
N THR A 67 -27.06 -2.09 -6.56
CA THR A 67 -27.37 -2.26 -7.98
C THR A 67 -26.38 -3.20 -8.65
N THR A 68 -25.08 -2.93 -8.50
CA THR A 68 -24.02 -3.65 -9.23
C THR A 68 -23.69 -5.02 -8.64
N VAL A 69 -23.84 -5.22 -7.32
CA VAL A 69 -23.69 -6.54 -6.68
C VAL A 69 -24.73 -7.55 -7.20
N GLY A 70 -25.87 -7.06 -7.70
CA GLY A 70 -26.90 -7.84 -8.36
C GLY A 70 -26.42 -8.71 -9.53
N ILE A 71 -25.29 -8.36 -10.15
CA ILE A 71 -24.67 -9.13 -11.24
C ILE A 71 -24.34 -10.54 -10.76
N PHE A 72 -23.88 -10.67 -9.51
CA PHE A 72 -23.43 -11.93 -8.92
C PHE A 72 -24.57 -12.82 -8.41
N ARG A 73 -25.85 -12.39 -8.54
CA ARG A 73 -27.00 -13.27 -8.27
C ARG A 73 -27.03 -14.51 -9.19
N ASN A 74 -26.40 -14.44 -10.36
CA ASN A 74 -26.27 -15.59 -11.26
C ASN A 74 -25.14 -16.52 -10.81
N CYS A 75 -25.38 -17.31 -9.77
CA CYS A 75 -24.41 -18.26 -9.21
C CYS A 75 -24.08 -19.45 -10.14
N LYS A 76 -24.74 -19.58 -11.30
CA LYS A 76 -24.38 -20.61 -12.30
C LYS A 76 -23.19 -20.20 -13.14
N GLU A 77 -23.21 -18.95 -13.63
CA GLU A 77 -22.22 -18.39 -14.55
C GLU A 77 -21.10 -17.63 -13.82
N LEU A 78 -21.39 -16.95 -12.71
CA LEU A 78 -20.44 -16.15 -11.93
C LEU A 78 -20.25 -16.72 -10.53
N ARG A 79 -19.63 -17.89 -10.44
CA ARG A 79 -19.44 -18.59 -9.16
C ARG A 79 -18.40 -17.88 -8.31
N LEU A 80 -18.78 -17.51 -7.09
CA LEU A 80 -17.86 -16.93 -6.11
C LEU A 80 -17.41 -17.98 -5.10
N ARG A 81 -16.11 -17.96 -4.77
CA ARG A 81 -15.58 -18.63 -3.57
C ARG A 81 -14.92 -17.64 -2.62
N ARG A 82 -14.41 -16.52 -3.11
CA ARG A 82 -13.85 -15.45 -2.30
C ARG A 82 -14.51 -14.15 -2.68
N ALA A 83 -15.10 -13.47 -1.72
CA ALA A 83 -15.74 -12.19 -1.94
C ALA A 83 -15.25 -11.14 -0.95
N SER A 84 -14.98 -9.94 -1.44
CA SER A 84 -14.73 -8.75 -0.61
C SER A 84 -15.72 -7.66 -1.00
N ILE A 85 -16.54 -7.26 -0.04
CA ILE A 85 -17.44 -6.10 -0.15
C ILE A 85 -17.00 -4.99 0.81
N ARG A 86 -15.72 -5.00 1.22
CA ARG A 86 -15.16 -4.04 2.18
C ARG A 86 -15.46 -2.61 1.75
N SER A 87 -15.93 -1.79 2.69
CA SER A 87 -16.21 -0.37 2.48
C SER A 87 -17.17 -0.07 1.32
N CYS A 88 -18.04 -1.02 0.95
CA CYS A 88 -19.01 -0.84 -0.12
C CYS A 88 -20.41 -0.50 0.46
N PRO A 89 -21.24 0.31 -0.23
CA PRO A 89 -22.63 0.54 0.13
C PRO A 89 -23.52 -0.66 -0.27
N VAL A 90 -23.60 -1.68 0.58
CA VAL A 90 -24.39 -2.90 0.34
C VAL A 90 -25.38 -3.13 1.49
N SER A 91 -26.67 -3.25 1.16
CA SER A 91 -27.75 -3.55 2.11
C SER A 91 -27.85 -5.03 2.43
N ALA A 92 -28.53 -5.36 3.54
CA ALA A 92 -28.81 -6.74 3.95
C ALA A 92 -29.50 -7.55 2.86
N GLU A 93 -30.46 -6.96 2.15
CA GLU A 93 -31.19 -7.65 1.08
C GLU A 93 -30.32 -7.91 -0.15
N ALA A 94 -29.54 -6.92 -0.58
CA ALA A 94 -28.62 -7.09 -1.69
C ALA A 94 -27.54 -8.15 -1.39
N PHE A 95 -26.99 -8.14 -0.18
CA PHE A 95 -26.06 -9.16 0.32
C PHE A 95 -26.69 -10.57 0.27
N ARG A 96 -27.91 -10.71 0.83
CA ARG A 96 -28.65 -11.97 0.91
C ARG A 96 -28.91 -12.58 -0.46
N LEU A 97 -29.32 -11.76 -1.42
CA LEU A 97 -29.66 -12.23 -2.76
C LEU A 97 -28.41 -12.51 -3.62
N ALA A 98 -27.36 -11.71 -3.49
CA ALA A 98 -26.20 -11.79 -4.37
C ALA A 98 -25.10 -12.72 -3.87
N LEU A 99 -24.83 -12.79 -2.56
CA LEU A 99 -23.65 -13.48 -2.02
C LEU A 99 -23.99 -14.77 -1.27
N CYS A 100 -25.10 -14.82 -0.53
CA CYS A 100 -25.48 -16.03 0.23
C CYS A 100 -25.74 -17.28 -0.62
N PRO A 101 -26.20 -17.21 -1.89
CA PRO A 101 -26.35 -18.41 -2.72
C PRO A 101 -25.03 -19.11 -3.09
N HIS A 102 -23.88 -18.45 -2.92
CA HIS A 102 -22.58 -18.99 -3.31
C HIS A 102 -21.97 -19.89 -2.23
N ARG A 103 -21.15 -20.85 -2.67
CA ARG A 103 -20.33 -21.69 -1.80
C ARG A 103 -19.04 -20.96 -1.42
N LEU A 104 -19.17 -19.92 -0.61
CA LEU A 104 -18.05 -19.09 -0.19
C LEU A 104 -17.09 -19.87 0.72
N LEU A 105 -15.80 -19.70 0.47
CA LEU A 105 -14.70 -20.07 1.33
C LEU A 105 -14.25 -18.87 2.17
N GLU A 106 -14.35 -17.67 1.63
CA GLU A 106 -13.85 -16.43 2.26
C GLU A 106 -14.79 -15.27 1.98
N LEU A 107 -15.09 -14.49 3.02
CA LEU A 107 -15.82 -13.23 2.91
C LEU A 107 -15.15 -12.14 3.76
N ASP A 108 -14.82 -11.00 3.13
CA ASP A 108 -14.53 -9.76 3.83
C ASP A 108 -15.68 -8.76 3.64
N ALA A 109 -16.45 -8.53 4.71
CA ALA A 109 -17.52 -7.53 4.78
C ALA A 109 -17.17 -6.39 5.74
N SER A 110 -15.89 -6.15 5.98
CA SER A 110 -15.44 -5.12 6.93
C SER A 110 -15.86 -3.72 6.46
N TRP A 111 -16.30 -2.88 7.39
CA TRP A 111 -16.66 -1.48 7.14
C TRP A 111 -17.72 -1.26 6.04
N VAL A 112 -18.53 -2.28 5.73
CA VAL A 112 -19.72 -2.09 4.87
C VAL A 112 -20.65 -1.08 5.52
N PHE A 113 -21.20 -0.18 4.71
CA PHE A 113 -22.22 0.77 5.12
C PHE A 113 -23.47 0.57 4.25
N GLY A 114 -24.64 1.03 4.70
CA GLY A 114 -25.93 0.67 4.08
C GLY A 114 -26.84 -0.19 4.97
N GLY A 115 -26.56 -0.24 6.27
CA GLY A 115 -27.41 -0.91 7.27
C GLY A 115 -27.19 -2.42 7.39
N LEU A 116 -26.22 -3.00 6.69
CA LEU A 116 -25.84 -4.40 6.85
C LEU A 116 -25.20 -4.63 8.23
N THR A 117 -25.82 -5.46 9.06
CA THR A 117 -25.30 -5.84 10.38
C THR A 117 -24.53 -7.16 10.31
N GLY A 118 -23.73 -7.45 11.34
CA GLY A 118 -23.10 -8.76 11.48
C GLY A 118 -24.11 -9.91 11.59
N ALA A 119 -25.24 -9.69 12.27
CA ALA A 119 -26.35 -10.65 12.34
C ALA A 119 -26.94 -10.97 10.97
N ASP A 120 -27.14 -9.96 10.10
CA ASP A 120 -27.61 -10.16 8.72
C ASP A 120 -26.62 -11.01 7.92
N VAL A 121 -25.32 -10.76 8.06
CA VAL A 121 -24.28 -11.51 7.37
C VAL A 121 -24.27 -12.97 7.83
N VAL A 122 -24.25 -13.21 9.14
CA VAL A 122 -24.20 -14.58 9.71
C VAL A 122 -25.46 -15.35 9.36
N SER A 123 -26.65 -14.76 9.54
CA SER A 123 -27.93 -15.41 9.22
C SER A 123 -28.08 -15.67 7.72
N GLY A 124 -27.66 -14.73 6.87
CA GLY A 124 -27.63 -14.87 5.42
C GLY A 124 -26.73 -16.02 4.97
N LEU A 125 -25.48 -16.05 5.43
CA LEU A 125 -24.53 -17.12 5.08
C LEU A 125 -25.00 -18.48 5.59
N ALA A 126 -25.50 -18.52 6.83
CA ALA A 126 -26.04 -19.74 7.42
C ALA A 126 -27.36 -20.18 6.76
N SER A 127 -28.05 -19.36 5.97
CA SER A 127 -29.20 -19.84 5.19
C SER A 127 -28.80 -20.87 4.12
N ASN A 128 -27.55 -20.84 3.66
CA ASN A 128 -27.00 -21.78 2.68
C ASN A 128 -26.26 -22.93 3.37
N ALA A 129 -26.77 -24.16 3.21
CA ALA A 129 -26.19 -25.36 3.81
C ALA A 129 -24.74 -25.64 3.36
N GLU A 130 -24.37 -25.30 2.12
CA GLU A 130 -23.00 -25.47 1.64
C GLU A 130 -22.06 -24.50 2.35
N CYS A 131 -22.48 -23.23 2.48
CA CYS A 131 -21.70 -22.17 3.11
C CYS A 131 -21.38 -22.47 4.58
N ARG A 132 -22.32 -23.08 5.33
CA ARG A 132 -22.10 -23.54 6.72
C ARG A 132 -20.85 -24.42 6.88
N SER A 133 -20.54 -25.22 5.86
CA SER A 133 -19.40 -26.15 5.88
C SER A 133 -18.19 -25.64 5.10
N SER A 134 -18.38 -24.79 4.09
CA SER A 134 -17.32 -24.33 3.20
C SER A 134 -16.62 -23.06 3.68
N LEU A 135 -17.33 -22.17 4.39
CA LEU A 135 -16.78 -20.88 4.78
C LEU A 135 -15.68 -21.07 5.82
N GLN A 136 -14.45 -20.67 5.49
CA GLN A 136 -13.27 -20.81 6.33
C GLN A 136 -12.82 -19.48 6.92
N ARG A 137 -13.00 -18.37 6.19
CA ARG A 137 -12.58 -17.03 6.64
C ARG A 137 -13.72 -16.03 6.57
N LEU A 138 -13.95 -15.30 7.66
CA LEU A 138 -14.96 -14.25 7.75
C LEU A 138 -14.38 -13.03 8.45
N SER A 139 -14.49 -11.85 7.82
CA SER A 139 -14.14 -10.57 8.42
C SER A 139 -15.35 -9.64 8.44
N LEU A 140 -15.75 -9.21 9.64
CA LEU A 140 -16.84 -8.27 9.90
C LEU A 140 -16.33 -7.03 10.65
N SER A 141 -15.04 -6.72 10.50
CA SER A 141 -14.42 -5.63 11.28
C SER A 141 -15.11 -4.30 11.02
N GLY A 142 -15.36 -3.54 12.08
CA GLY A 142 -16.02 -2.23 12.01
C GLY A 142 -17.53 -2.28 11.77
N LEU A 143 -18.15 -3.46 11.72
CA LEU A 143 -19.60 -3.59 11.65
C LEU A 143 -20.23 -3.60 13.04
N ARG A 144 -21.46 -3.08 13.11
CA ARG A 144 -22.37 -3.36 14.22
C ARG A 144 -22.94 -4.76 14.04
N LEU A 145 -22.78 -5.62 15.03
CA LEU A 145 -23.23 -7.01 15.01
C LEU A 145 -24.73 -7.10 15.30
N ASP A 146 -25.26 -6.24 16.16
CA ASP A 146 -26.67 -6.27 16.61
C ASP A 146 -27.12 -7.66 17.07
N TRP A 147 -26.22 -8.36 17.76
CA TRP A 147 -26.40 -9.76 18.15
C TRP A 147 -27.64 -9.99 19.04
N GLU A 148 -28.02 -8.98 19.84
CA GLU A 148 -29.19 -9.03 20.73
C GLU A 148 -30.52 -8.97 19.96
N SER A 149 -30.54 -8.40 18.76
CA SER A 149 -31.75 -8.29 17.92
C SER A 149 -32.20 -9.63 17.32
N LEU A 150 -31.34 -10.67 17.37
CA LEU A 150 -31.68 -12.04 16.99
C LEU A 150 -32.64 -12.73 17.98
N GLU A 151 -32.92 -12.12 19.13
CA GLU A 151 -33.98 -12.55 20.05
C GLU A 151 -35.30 -11.80 19.78
N ALA A 152 -36.14 -12.38 18.93
CA ALA A 152 -37.61 -12.39 19.02
C ALA A 152 -38.22 -12.73 17.66
N ASN A 153 -38.44 -14.03 17.39
CA ASN A 153 -39.59 -14.56 16.61
C ASN A 153 -39.41 -16.06 16.38
N GLY A 154 -39.63 -16.87 17.42
CA GLY A 154 -40.08 -18.27 17.30
C GLY A 154 -39.23 -19.30 16.53
N GLY A 155 -37.96 -19.04 16.21
CA GLY A 155 -37.11 -19.93 15.41
C GLY A 155 -35.72 -20.16 16.01
N VAL A 156 -35.10 -21.30 15.66
CA VAL A 156 -33.74 -21.72 16.07
C VAL A 156 -32.74 -20.57 15.92
N ARG A 157 -32.03 -20.21 17.00
CA ARG A 157 -30.97 -19.19 16.97
C ARG A 157 -29.91 -19.59 15.94
N VAL A 158 -29.74 -18.77 14.91
CA VAL A 158 -28.68 -18.94 13.90
C VAL A 158 -27.47 -18.17 14.38
N GLY A 159 -26.57 -18.88 15.08
CA GLY A 159 -25.32 -18.34 15.61
C GLY A 159 -24.16 -18.36 14.61
N PHE A 160 -23.01 -17.78 14.99
CA PHE A 160 -21.71 -18.07 14.38
C PHE A 160 -21.43 -19.57 14.43
N SER A 161 -21.90 -20.26 15.47
CA SER A 161 -21.88 -21.72 15.64
C SER A 161 -22.50 -22.50 14.45
N SER A 162 -23.32 -21.85 13.62
CA SER A 162 -23.88 -22.42 12.39
C SER A 162 -22.83 -22.58 11.28
N LEU A 163 -21.77 -21.76 11.29
CA LEU A 163 -20.70 -21.72 10.29
C LEU A 163 -19.56 -22.65 10.70
N ARG A 164 -19.84 -23.96 10.76
CA ARG A 164 -18.96 -25.01 11.27
C ARG A 164 -17.61 -25.14 10.55
N GLY A 165 -17.50 -24.66 9.31
CA GLY A 165 -16.24 -24.65 8.55
C GLY A 165 -15.24 -23.57 8.97
N LEU A 166 -15.66 -22.62 9.81
CA LEU A 166 -14.91 -21.40 10.08
C LEU A 166 -13.61 -21.68 10.85
N ARG A 167 -12.50 -21.14 10.32
CA ARG A 167 -11.15 -21.24 10.89
C ARG A 167 -10.59 -19.89 11.30
N THR A 168 -10.94 -18.84 10.56
CA THR A 168 -10.47 -17.47 10.80
C THR A 168 -11.66 -16.53 10.92
N LEU A 169 -11.74 -15.81 12.02
CA LEU A 169 -12.80 -14.84 12.29
C LEU A 169 -12.21 -13.51 12.76
N ASN A 170 -12.50 -12.43 12.04
CA ASN A 170 -12.11 -11.08 12.41
C ASN A 170 -13.35 -10.24 12.76
N LEU A 171 -13.42 -9.82 14.02
CA LEU A 171 -14.48 -9.00 14.62
C LEU A 171 -13.89 -7.75 15.29
N ALA A 172 -12.73 -7.28 14.82
CA ALA A 172 -12.10 -6.08 15.36
C ALA A 172 -13.02 -4.86 15.21
N ASN A 173 -13.05 -3.99 16.23
CA ASN A 173 -13.88 -2.77 16.27
C ASN A 173 -15.38 -3.03 16.09
N THR A 174 -15.90 -4.09 16.71
CA THR A 174 -17.34 -4.39 16.75
C THR A 174 -17.90 -4.25 18.17
N ASP A 175 -19.21 -4.17 18.29
CA ASP A 175 -19.99 -4.21 19.55
C ASP A 175 -20.14 -5.63 20.12
N LEU A 176 -19.14 -6.51 19.88
CA LEU A 176 -19.13 -7.88 20.35
C LEU A 176 -19.22 -7.96 21.89
N ASN A 177 -20.18 -8.75 22.37
CA ASN A 177 -20.44 -9.01 23.79
C ASN A 177 -20.04 -10.43 24.21
N ASP A 178 -20.07 -10.71 25.52
CA ASP A 178 -19.65 -12.00 26.09
C ASP A 178 -20.51 -13.19 25.58
N ALA A 179 -21.81 -12.98 25.34
CA ALA A 179 -22.71 -14.02 24.83
C ALA A 179 -22.40 -14.42 23.38
N ALA A 180 -22.06 -13.46 22.52
CA ALA A 180 -21.60 -13.73 21.16
C ALA A 180 -20.24 -14.46 21.17
N LEU A 181 -19.34 -14.10 22.10
CA LEU A 181 -18.07 -14.81 22.27
C LEU A 181 -18.29 -16.28 22.67
N GLU A 182 -19.23 -16.57 23.56
CA GLU A 182 -19.60 -17.95 23.92
C GLU A 182 -20.05 -18.76 22.70
N ASP A 183 -20.92 -18.20 21.84
CA ASP A 183 -21.36 -18.85 20.61
C ASP A 183 -20.20 -19.09 19.63
N ILE A 184 -19.33 -18.09 19.42
CA ILE A 184 -18.12 -18.22 18.59
C ILE A 184 -17.21 -19.33 19.11
N CYS A 185 -17.07 -19.46 20.43
CA CYS A 185 -16.20 -20.46 21.03
C CYS A 185 -16.70 -21.91 20.91
N THR A 186 -17.91 -22.12 20.38
CA THR A 186 -18.42 -23.45 20.04
C THR A 186 -17.97 -23.97 18.67
N LEU A 187 -17.30 -23.12 17.87
CA LEU A 187 -16.82 -23.47 16.54
C LEU A 187 -15.75 -24.56 16.58
N PRO A 188 -15.92 -25.69 15.86
CA PRO A 188 -15.07 -26.88 16.02
C PRO A 188 -13.67 -26.74 15.40
N HIS A 189 -13.48 -25.76 14.51
CA HIS A 189 -12.26 -25.61 13.72
C HIS A 189 -11.65 -24.20 13.83
N LEU A 190 -12.09 -23.39 14.79
CA LEU A 190 -11.61 -22.02 14.94
C LEU A 190 -10.14 -22.01 15.37
N GLU A 191 -9.28 -21.48 14.50
CA GLU A 191 -7.83 -21.41 14.65
C GLU A 191 -7.33 -19.99 14.87
N SER A 192 -7.99 -18.99 14.31
CA SER A 192 -7.60 -17.58 14.42
C SER A 192 -8.82 -16.70 14.73
N LEU A 193 -8.70 -15.88 15.77
CA LEU A 193 -9.74 -14.99 16.24
C LEU A 193 -9.18 -13.59 16.52
N ASP A 194 -9.75 -12.57 15.89
CA ASP A 194 -9.50 -11.17 16.22
C ASP A 194 -10.77 -10.57 16.84
N ILE A 195 -10.66 -10.19 18.12
CA ILE A 195 -11.71 -9.53 18.91
C ILE A 195 -11.20 -8.21 19.49
N SER A 196 -10.20 -7.61 18.85
CA SER A 196 -9.62 -6.35 19.30
C SER A 196 -10.64 -5.21 19.28
N CYS A 197 -10.57 -4.35 20.30
CA CYS A 197 -11.46 -3.18 20.45
C CYS A 197 -12.95 -3.55 20.58
N SER A 198 -13.23 -4.72 21.19
CA SER A 198 -14.57 -5.12 21.64
C SER A 198 -14.80 -4.78 23.12
N ALA A 199 -16.05 -4.84 23.56
CA ALA A 199 -16.45 -4.61 24.95
C ALA A 199 -16.41 -5.89 25.82
N ILE A 200 -15.74 -6.95 25.36
CA ILE A 200 -15.66 -8.24 26.05
C ILE A 200 -15.01 -8.07 27.42
N SER A 201 -15.69 -8.61 28.43
CA SER A 201 -15.27 -8.58 29.82
C SER A 201 -14.85 -9.96 30.31
N ASN A 202 -15.49 -11.00 29.80
CA ASN A 202 -15.31 -12.37 30.24
C ASN A 202 -14.67 -13.24 29.14
N PHE A 203 -13.47 -13.76 29.41
CA PHE A 203 -12.70 -14.57 28.48
C PHE A 203 -12.77 -16.08 28.77
N THR A 204 -13.56 -16.53 29.74
CA THR A 204 -13.65 -17.96 30.09
C THR A 204 -14.12 -18.82 28.92
N ALA A 205 -14.96 -18.28 28.04
CA ALA A 205 -15.43 -18.95 26.82
C ALA A 205 -14.29 -19.46 25.92
N LEU A 206 -13.15 -18.75 25.88
CA LEU A 206 -11.97 -19.14 25.09
C LEU A 206 -11.39 -20.49 25.53
N LEU A 207 -11.65 -20.95 26.77
CA LEU A 207 -11.24 -22.26 27.24
C LEU A 207 -11.86 -23.41 26.42
N THR A 208 -13.02 -23.19 25.81
CA THR A 208 -13.67 -24.17 24.91
C THR A 208 -12.82 -24.39 23.65
N CYS A 209 -12.16 -23.33 23.16
CA CYS A 209 -11.29 -23.35 21.98
C CYS A 209 -9.83 -23.76 22.29
N LYS A 210 -9.53 -24.21 23.51
CA LYS A 210 -8.15 -24.48 23.97
C LYS A 210 -7.36 -25.46 23.08
N ASN A 211 -8.07 -26.36 22.39
CA ASN A 211 -7.52 -27.40 21.52
C ASN A 211 -7.51 -27.02 20.03
N THR A 212 -8.01 -25.83 19.65
CA THR A 212 -8.13 -25.41 18.25
C THR A 212 -7.47 -24.06 17.99
N LEU A 213 -7.60 -23.11 18.92
CA LEU A 213 -7.17 -21.73 18.73
C LEU A 213 -5.63 -21.62 18.77
N ARG A 214 -5.07 -21.13 17.67
CA ARG A 214 -3.63 -20.95 17.44
C ARG A 214 -3.21 -19.49 17.38
N SER A 215 -4.10 -18.60 16.96
CA SER A 215 -3.86 -17.17 16.84
C SER A 215 -4.99 -16.38 17.50
N LEU A 216 -4.64 -15.42 18.34
CA LEU A 216 -5.60 -14.57 19.03
C LEU A 216 -5.11 -13.11 19.03
N ILE A 217 -5.96 -12.21 18.57
CA ILE A 217 -5.78 -10.76 18.68
C ILE A 217 -6.84 -10.26 19.64
N THR A 218 -6.45 -9.81 20.84
CA THR A 218 -7.40 -9.60 21.95
C THR A 218 -7.06 -8.42 22.84
N ALA A 219 -7.94 -8.13 23.80
CA ALA A 219 -7.74 -7.15 24.86
C ALA A 219 -6.82 -7.66 25.98
N ARG A 220 -6.36 -6.73 26.83
CA ARG A 220 -5.34 -6.92 27.89
C ARG A 220 -5.65 -8.07 28.87
N GLN A 221 -6.92 -8.40 29.10
CA GLN A 221 -7.32 -9.25 30.22
C GLN A 221 -6.86 -10.72 30.11
N LEU A 222 -6.49 -11.21 28.91
CA LEU A 222 -5.93 -12.56 28.78
C LEU A 222 -4.61 -12.71 29.55
N LEU A 223 -3.80 -11.64 29.61
CA LEU A 223 -2.53 -11.65 30.34
C LEU A 223 -2.71 -11.69 31.87
N GLU A 224 -3.88 -11.27 32.36
CA GLU A 224 -4.22 -11.26 33.79
C GLU A 224 -4.97 -12.54 34.23
N GLY A 225 -5.29 -13.42 33.27
CA GLY A 225 -5.94 -14.72 33.48
C GLY A 225 -4.97 -15.84 33.90
N SER A 226 -5.50 -17.06 34.06
CA SER A 226 -4.67 -18.18 34.50
C SER A 226 -3.65 -18.62 33.44
N PRO A 227 -2.44 -19.03 33.85
CA PRO A 227 -1.32 -19.34 32.93
C PRO A 227 -1.57 -20.55 31.99
N GLN A 228 -2.65 -21.31 32.18
CA GLN A 228 -2.97 -22.51 31.38
C GLN A 228 -4.05 -22.29 30.31
N VAL A 229 -4.52 -21.05 30.13
CA VAL A 229 -5.53 -20.71 29.11
C VAL A 229 -4.92 -20.84 27.71
N LEU A 230 -5.56 -21.59 26.80
CA LEU A 230 -5.15 -21.77 25.38
C LEU A 230 -3.74 -22.38 25.16
N PRO A 231 -3.49 -23.63 25.54
CA PRO A 231 -2.18 -24.27 25.48
C PRO A 231 -1.66 -24.43 24.05
N LEU A 232 -2.50 -24.40 23.00
CA LEU A 232 -2.04 -24.49 21.61
C LEU A 232 -1.80 -23.14 20.92
N LEU A 233 -1.93 -22.03 21.65
CA LEU A 233 -1.74 -20.69 21.10
C LEU A 233 -0.28 -20.48 20.70
N VAL A 234 -0.06 -20.26 19.40
CA VAL A 234 1.22 -19.99 18.75
C VAL A 234 1.39 -18.50 18.50
N SER A 235 0.32 -17.72 18.40
CA SER A 235 0.38 -16.28 18.12
C SER A 235 -0.59 -15.50 19.00
N LEU A 236 -0.07 -14.47 19.67
CA LEU A 236 -0.82 -13.49 20.45
C LEU A 236 -0.47 -12.09 19.96
N ASP A 237 -1.45 -11.27 19.61
CA ASP A 237 -1.26 -9.84 19.34
C ASP A 237 -2.07 -9.02 20.33
N ILE A 238 -1.36 -8.11 21.00
CA ILE A 238 -1.90 -7.18 22.00
C ILE A 238 -1.37 -5.76 21.77
N SER A 239 -1.02 -5.45 20.52
CA SER A 239 -0.50 -4.16 20.06
C SER A 239 -1.52 -3.03 20.13
N GLY A 240 -1.03 -1.80 20.21
CA GLY A 240 -1.87 -0.59 20.24
C GLY A 240 -2.54 -0.35 21.58
N ARG A 241 -2.13 -1.08 22.64
CA ARG A 241 -2.71 -0.98 23.98
C ARG A 241 -1.77 -0.27 24.94
N LYS A 242 -2.28 0.77 25.61
CA LYS A 242 -1.58 1.43 26.71
C LYS A 242 -1.66 0.57 27.98
N ARG A 243 -0.55 0.43 28.72
CA ARG A 243 -0.46 -0.18 30.07
C ARG A 243 -0.71 -1.70 30.12
N ILE A 244 0.23 -2.48 29.58
CA ILE A 244 0.36 -3.90 29.92
C ILE A 244 1.41 -4.05 31.02
N SER A 245 1.11 -4.81 32.07
CA SER A 245 2.08 -5.08 33.15
C SER A 245 3.16 -6.03 32.64
N GLU A 246 4.43 -5.65 32.80
CA GLU A 246 5.58 -6.51 32.48
C GLU A 246 5.49 -7.85 33.21
N ALA A 247 5.08 -7.84 34.48
CA ALA A 247 4.94 -9.06 35.28
C ALA A 247 3.90 -10.02 34.68
N ALA A 248 2.77 -9.50 34.21
CA ALA A 248 1.72 -10.32 33.59
C ALA A 248 2.19 -10.96 32.28
N LEU A 249 2.90 -10.19 31.44
CA LEU A 249 3.49 -10.72 30.22
C LEU A 249 4.56 -11.77 30.50
N ARG A 250 5.43 -11.52 31.48
CA ARG A 250 6.48 -12.44 31.89
C ARG A 250 5.90 -13.76 32.38
N THR A 251 4.93 -13.72 33.30
CA THR A 251 4.25 -14.93 33.80
C THR A 251 3.57 -15.70 32.66
N PHE A 252 2.94 -15.00 31.71
CA PHE A 252 2.33 -15.63 30.54
C PHE A 252 3.37 -16.36 29.67
N VAL A 253 4.51 -15.73 29.37
CA VAL A 253 5.58 -16.33 28.55
C VAL A 253 6.27 -17.49 29.28
N GLU A 254 6.59 -17.35 30.57
CA GLU A 254 7.25 -18.39 31.38
C GLU A 254 6.40 -19.66 31.50
N SER A 255 5.08 -19.51 31.55
CA SER A 255 4.15 -20.64 31.60
C SER A 255 4.09 -21.48 30.31
N ARG A 256 4.74 -21.03 29.23
CA ARG A 256 4.61 -21.58 27.86
C ARG A 256 5.95 -22.00 27.23
N SER A 257 6.92 -22.40 28.05
CA SER A 257 8.32 -22.69 27.68
C SER A 257 8.58 -23.82 26.66
N GLY A 258 7.55 -24.35 25.98
CA GLY A 258 7.67 -25.43 24.97
C GLY A 258 7.07 -25.13 23.58
N LEU A 259 6.55 -23.92 23.35
CA LEU A 259 5.90 -23.55 22.08
C LEU A 259 6.56 -22.32 21.48
N ALA A 260 6.69 -22.28 20.16
CA ALA A 260 7.03 -21.05 19.46
C ALA A 260 5.83 -20.10 19.58
N VAL A 261 5.92 -19.09 20.45
CA VAL A 261 4.84 -18.12 20.65
C VAL A 261 5.27 -16.79 20.04
N PHE A 262 4.54 -16.29 19.05
CA PHE A 262 4.72 -14.96 18.49
C PHE A 262 3.91 -13.98 19.33
N VAL A 263 4.58 -13.12 20.09
CA VAL A 263 3.88 -12.09 20.87
C VAL A 263 4.12 -10.74 20.24
N HIS A 264 3.04 -10.15 19.75
CA HIS A 264 3.12 -8.93 18.99
C HIS A 264 2.70 -7.74 19.85
N PHE A 265 3.59 -6.78 19.94
CA PHE A 265 3.41 -5.50 20.60
C PHE A 265 3.88 -4.40 19.67
N LEU A 266 3.13 -3.33 19.58
CA LEU A 266 3.60 -2.08 18.99
C LEU A 266 2.97 -0.97 19.79
N ASN A 267 3.79 -0.01 20.27
CA ASN A 267 3.33 1.09 21.11
C ASN A 267 2.71 0.64 22.45
N VAL A 268 3.21 -0.46 23.04
CA VAL A 268 2.68 -1.05 24.28
C VAL A 268 3.55 -0.76 25.51
N LEU A 269 4.87 -0.58 25.33
CA LEU A 269 5.82 -0.33 26.40
C LEU A 269 7.00 0.48 25.87
N THR A 270 7.28 1.63 26.49
CA THR A 270 8.56 2.33 26.34
C THR A 270 9.65 1.45 26.96
N ALA A 271 10.56 0.92 26.12
CA ALA A 271 11.77 0.16 26.48
C ALA A 271 11.57 -1.05 27.43
N PHE A 272 11.68 -2.27 26.88
CA PHE A 272 11.84 -3.47 27.70
C PHE A 272 13.21 -3.44 28.43
N PRO A 273 13.26 -3.68 29.75
CA PRO A 273 14.53 -3.89 30.44
C PRO A 273 15.22 -5.18 29.93
N VAL A 274 16.55 -5.18 30.00
CA VAL A 274 17.46 -6.26 29.55
C VAL A 274 17.04 -7.66 30.02
N SER A 275 16.38 -7.74 31.18
CA SER A 275 15.89 -8.98 31.81
C SER A 275 14.81 -9.72 31.02
N VAL A 276 13.88 -9.01 30.35
CA VAL A 276 12.85 -9.64 29.49
C VAL A 276 13.45 -10.06 28.15
N LYS A 277 14.44 -9.30 27.66
CA LYS A 277 15.22 -9.61 26.45
C LYS A 277 15.94 -10.95 26.55
N LEU A 278 16.53 -11.25 27.71
CA LEU A 278 17.19 -12.53 28.02
C LEU A 278 16.20 -13.71 28.08
N LEU A 279 14.99 -13.49 28.61
CA LEU A 279 13.96 -14.52 28.74
C LEU A 279 13.39 -14.93 27.36
N ILE A 280 13.19 -13.93 26.48
CA ILE A 280 12.75 -14.12 25.09
C ILE A 280 13.80 -14.86 24.27
N CYS A 281 15.10 -14.69 24.54
CA CYS A 281 16.16 -15.46 23.87
C CYS A 281 16.17 -16.96 24.22
N CYS A 282 15.61 -17.36 25.38
CA CYS A 282 15.62 -18.76 25.83
C CYS A 282 14.43 -19.59 25.29
N ILE A 283 13.42 -18.94 24.70
CA ILE A 283 12.21 -19.57 24.15
C ILE A 283 12.11 -19.12 22.68
N CYS A 284 11.62 -19.95 21.75
CA CYS A 284 11.52 -19.58 20.32
C CYS A 284 10.39 -18.54 20.08
N VAL A 285 10.55 -17.34 20.64
CA VAL A 285 9.55 -16.26 20.68
C VAL A 285 10.01 -15.16 19.74
N GLN A 286 9.23 -14.90 18.69
CA GLN A 286 9.39 -13.72 17.87
C GLN A 286 8.48 -12.61 18.42
N VAL A 287 9.05 -11.41 18.55
CA VAL A 287 8.40 -10.26 19.16
C VAL A 287 8.43 -9.09 18.18
N THR A 288 7.28 -8.46 17.96
CA THR A 288 7.24 -7.14 17.29
C THR A 288 7.40 -6.05 18.33
N GLY A 289 7.85 -4.87 17.90
CA GLY A 289 8.06 -3.75 18.81
C GLY A 289 8.90 -2.63 18.20
N GLU A 290 9.29 -1.71 19.07
CA GLU A 290 10.07 -0.51 18.75
C GLU A 290 11.50 -0.54 19.33
N ALA A 291 11.92 -1.66 19.93
CA ALA A 291 13.18 -1.72 20.67
C ALA A 291 14.43 -1.88 19.78
N ASP A 292 14.29 -2.52 18.61
CA ASP A 292 15.38 -2.70 17.65
C ASP A 292 14.86 -2.97 16.23
N GLY A 293 15.76 -2.94 15.25
CA GLY A 293 15.42 -3.11 13.83
C GLY A 293 14.78 -4.45 13.50
N ASN A 294 15.10 -5.54 14.22
CA ASN A 294 14.49 -6.85 13.97
C ASN A 294 13.01 -6.84 14.38
N GLN A 295 12.70 -6.26 15.54
CA GLN A 295 11.33 -6.11 16.02
C GLN A 295 10.48 -5.21 15.10
N VAL A 296 11.07 -4.12 14.60
CA VAL A 296 10.41 -3.20 13.66
C VAL A 296 10.17 -3.88 12.31
N CYS A 297 11.14 -4.65 11.80
CA CYS A 297 10.96 -5.42 10.57
C CYS A 297 9.87 -6.49 10.73
N GLU A 298 9.82 -7.17 11.88
CA GLU A 298 8.77 -8.14 12.16
C GLU A 298 7.39 -7.47 12.26
N ALA A 299 7.32 -6.26 12.83
CA ALA A 299 6.09 -5.47 12.83
C ALA A 299 5.60 -5.14 11.41
N LEU A 300 6.50 -4.72 10.51
CA LEU A 300 6.16 -4.42 9.12
C LEU A 300 5.65 -5.66 8.37
N ARG A 301 6.21 -6.85 8.66
CA ARG A 301 5.73 -8.11 8.08
C ARG A 301 4.33 -8.49 8.57
N ARG A 302 4.08 -8.35 9.87
CA ARG A 302 2.86 -8.85 10.52
C ARG A 302 1.68 -7.93 10.38
N TYR A 303 1.92 -6.61 10.29
CA TYR A 303 0.87 -5.60 10.24
C TYR A 303 0.64 -5.02 8.86
N ARG A 304 1.05 -5.75 7.82
CA ARG A 304 0.98 -5.32 6.41
C ARG A 304 -0.34 -4.62 6.04
N ASP A 305 -1.47 -5.12 6.54
CA ASP A 305 -2.80 -4.62 6.18
C ASP A 305 -3.37 -3.60 7.19
N ARG A 306 -2.62 -3.24 8.24
CA ARG A 306 -3.05 -2.33 9.31
C ARG A 306 -2.28 -1.01 9.27
N GLU A 307 -2.86 -0.02 8.60
CA GLU A 307 -2.25 1.28 8.30
C GLU A 307 -1.62 1.94 9.54
N CYS A 308 -2.35 1.98 10.65
CA CYS A 308 -1.90 2.65 11.87
C CYS A 308 -0.62 2.04 12.46
N PHE A 309 -0.45 0.72 12.35
CA PHE A 309 0.72 0.00 12.84
C PHE A 309 1.89 0.08 11.85
N ILE A 310 1.61 0.01 10.55
CA ILE A 310 2.64 0.23 9.51
C ILE A 310 3.22 1.62 9.63
N ARG A 311 2.38 2.65 9.77
CA ARG A 311 2.84 4.03 9.97
C ARG A 311 3.79 4.15 11.15
N VAL A 312 3.42 3.60 12.31
CA VAL A 312 4.25 3.67 13.53
C VAL A 312 5.54 2.88 13.36
N ALA A 313 5.49 1.66 12.81
CA ALA A 313 6.67 0.86 12.55
C ALA A 313 7.64 1.56 11.59
N LEU A 314 7.14 2.20 10.53
CA LEU A 314 7.94 3.01 9.62
C LEU A 314 8.56 4.23 10.32
N THR A 315 7.86 4.88 11.25
CA THR A 315 8.43 6.00 12.03
C THR A 315 9.62 5.55 12.86
N HIS A 316 9.55 4.39 13.52
CA HIS A 316 10.70 3.84 14.24
C HIS A 316 11.80 3.39 13.29
N LEU A 317 11.44 2.80 12.14
CA LEU A 317 12.42 2.40 11.13
C LEU A 317 13.19 3.60 10.57
N TYR A 318 12.51 4.73 10.35
CA TYR A 318 13.14 5.97 9.93
C TYR A 318 14.27 6.35 10.90
N SER A 319 14.01 6.41 12.21
CA SER A 319 15.04 6.69 13.22
C SER A 319 16.22 5.70 13.20
N LEU A 320 15.99 4.45 12.81
CA LEU A 320 17.04 3.42 12.72
C LEU A 320 17.83 3.46 11.41
N THR A 321 17.37 4.18 10.39
CA THR A 321 17.97 4.21 9.05
C THR A 321 18.74 5.50 8.74
N ILE A 322 18.63 6.54 9.57
CA ILE A 322 19.29 7.85 9.33
C ILE A 322 20.81 7.70 9.12
N ASP A 323 21.48 6.91 9.95
CA ASP A 323 22.94 6.74 9.94
C ASP A 323 23.35 5.33 9.47
N THR A 324 22.64 4.79 8.47
CA THR A 324 22.92 3.44 7.98
C THR A 324 23.97 3.42 6.87
N ASP A 325 25.05 2.69 7.10
CA ASP A 325 26.14 2.53 6.12
C ASP A 325 26.15 1.15 5.45
N LYS A 326 25.17 0.29 5.76
CA LYS A 326 25.10 -1.08 5.24
C LYS A 326 23.89 -1.26 4.35
N PRO A 327 24.02 -1.92 3.18
CA PRO A 327 22.88 -2.21 2.32
C PRO A 327 21.92 -3.18 3.02
N GLN A 328 20.64 -2.83 3.05
CA GLN A 328 19.59 -3.61 3.72
C GLN A 328 18.43 -3.91 2.74
N PRO A 329 18.62 -4.86 1.80
CA PRO A 329 17.62 -5.17 0.79
C PRO A 329 16.31 -5.70 1.39
N ASP A 330 16.39 -6.50 2.45
CA ASP A 330 15.21 -7.02 3.13
C ASP A 330 14.36 -5.91 3.77
N VAL A 331 15.02 -4.89 4.32
CA VAL A 331 14.34 -3.75 4.95
C VAL A 331 13.69 -2.87 3.89
N LEU A 332 14.40 -2.54 2.81
CA LEU A 332 13.84 -1.79 1.69
C LEU A 332 12.62 -2.51 1.10
N LYS A 333 12.68 -3.84 0.94
CA LYS A 333 11.55 -4.65 0.49
C LYS A 333 10.33 -4.52 1.41
N LEU A 334 10.53 -4.48 2.73
CA LEU A 334 9.44 -4.28 3.69
C LEU A 334 8.84 -2.87 3.60
N VAL A 335 9.67 -1.84 3.42
CA VAL A 335 9.20 -0.45 3.24
C VAL A 335 8.32 -0.35 1.99
N VAL A 336 8.79 -0.86 0.85
CA VAL A 336 8.03 -0.86 -0.41
C VAL A 336 6.73 -1.67 -0.26
N SER A 337 6.78 -2.84 0.38
CA SER A 337 5.58 -3.64 0.67
C SER A 337 4.57 -2.87 1.53
N GLY A 338 5.03 -2.08 2.50
CA GLY A 338 4.17 -1.23 3.34
C GLY A 338 3.46 -0.13 2.53
N MET A 339 4.18 0.51 1.60
CA MET A 339 3.61 1.49 0.67
C MET A 339 2.55 0.87 -0.24
N GLN A 340 2.84 -0.29 -0.83
CA GLN A 340 1.93 -1.01 -1.73
C GLN A 340 0.64 -1.45 -1.04
N SER A 341 0.71 -1.76 0.25
CA SER A 341 -0.46 -2.22 1.02
C SER A 341 -1.38 -1.05 1.43
N HIS A 342 -0.87 0.18 1.38
CA HIS A 342 -1.59 1.40 1.77
C HIS A 342 -1.44 2.55 0.76
N PRO A 343 -1.83 2.35 -0.51
CA PRO A 343 -1.55 3.28 -1.62
C PRO A 343 -2.24 4.65 -1.49
N THR A 344 -3.25 4.76 -0.62
CA THR A 344 -4.00 6.00 -0.37
C THR A 344 -3.57 6.71 0.91
N SER A 345 -2.74 6.09 1.76
CA SER A 345 -2.34 6.68 3.03
C SER A 345 -1.15 7.63 2.85
N LEU A 346 -1.46 8.93 2.84
CA LEU A 346 -0.44 9.98 2.87
C LEU A 346 0.57 9.78 4.02
N HIS A 347 0.10 9.40 5.21
CA HIS A 347 0.98 9.26 6.38
C HIS A 347 1.98 8.11 6.23
N VAL A 348 1.56 6.98 5.64
CA VAL A 348 2.46 5.86 5.34
C VAL A 348 3.50 6.30 4.31
N HIS A 349 3.07 6.91 3.20
CA HIS A 349 3.97 7.34 2.12
C HIS A 349 4.94 8.44 2.57
N LEU A 350 4.53 9.37 3.43
CA LEU A 350 5.39 10.42 3.96
C LEU A 350 6.63 9.85 4.68
N VAL A 351 6.43 8.87 5.55
CA VAL A 351 7.52 8.27 6.32
C VAL A 351 8.28 7.22 5.49
N ALA A 352 7.56 6.41 4.71
CA ALA A 352 8.18 5.37 3.89
C ALA A 352 9.15 5.95 2.85
N THR A 353 8.80 7.05 2.18
CA THR A 353 9.69 7.72 1.21
C THR A 353 10.97 8.24 1.86
N ALA A 354 10.92 8.71 3.11
CA ALA A 354 12.11 9.10 3.87
C ALA A 354 13.00 7.88 4.19
N CYS A 355 12.40 6.75 4.59
CA CYS A 355 13.13 5.49 4.76
C CYS A 355 13.77 5.01 3.45
N VAL A 356 13.06 5.11 2.32
CA VAL A 356 13.59 4.74 1.00
C VAL A 356 14.84 5.58 0.70
N PHE A 357 14.75 6.91 0.82
CA PHE A 357 15.91 7.79 0.61
C PHE A 357 17.11 7.37 1.47
N ASN A 358 16.92 7.16 2.77
CA ASN A 358 18.00 6.74 3.67
C ASN A 358 18.62 5.39 3.26
N LEU A 359 17.82 4.47 2.71
CA LEU A 359 18.24 3.13 2.31
C LEU A 359 18.80 3.05 0.88
N THR A 360 18.70 4.13 0.10
CA THR A 360 19.10 4.16 -1.32
C THR A 360 19.99 5.37 -1.65
N THR A 361 20.83 5.80 -0.71
CA THR A 361 21.94 6.72 -1.03
C THR A 361 22.89 6.08 -2.04
N GLN A 362 23.71 6.88 -2.74
CA GLN A 362 24.52 6.42 -3.89
C GLN A 362 25.28 5.10 -3.63
N ASP A 363 26.08 5.04 -2.57
CA ASP A 363 26.89 3.86 -2.24
C ASP A 363 26.03 2.64 -1.86
N LEU A 364 24.88 2.87 -1.20
CA LEU A 364 23.96 1.80 -0.82
C LEU A 364 23.21 1.26 -2.04
N ALA A 365 22.79 2.14 -2.95
CA ALA A 365 22.07 1.76 -4.17
C ALA A 365 22.94 0.87 -5.06
N GLU A 366 24.22 1.16 -5.23
CA GLU A 366 25.16 0.34 -6.00
C GLU A 366 25.27 -1.11 -5.47
N ALA A 367 25.08 -1.30 -4.16
CA ALA A 367 25.11 -2.61 -3.51
C ALA A 367 23.74 -3.31 -3.43
N MET A 368 22.66 -2.68 -3.93
CA MET A 368 21.30 -3.23 -3.88
C MET A 368 20.96 -4.05 -5.13
N PRO A 369 20.06 -5.06 -5.02
CA PRO A 369 19.54 -5.76 -6.18
C PRO A 369 18.80 -4.80 -7.13
N ILE A 370 19.22 -4.75 -8.40
CA ILE A 370 18.64 -3.86 -9.43
C ILE A 370 17.12 -4.02 -9.57
N SER A 371 16.59 -5.25 -9.46
CA SER A 371 15.15 -5.49 -9.53
C SER A 371 14.39 -4.87 -8.35
N LEU A 372 14.99 -4.84 -7.17
CA LEU A 372 14.42 -4.19 -5.99
C LEU A 372 14.44 -2.67 -6.16
N LEU A 373 15.52 -2.09 -6.67
CA LEU A 373 15.60 -0.65 -6.97
C LEU A 373 14.57 -0.25 -8.03
N SER A 374 14.42 -1.04 -9.09
CA SER A 374 13.42 -0.82 -10.14
C SER A 374 12.00 -0.76 -9.57
N SER A 375 11.63 -1.74 -8.73
CA SER A 375 10.33 -1.74 -8.04
C SER A 375 10.20 -0.56 -7.07
N THR A 376 11.29 -0.17 -6.39
CA THR A 376 11.31 0.96 -5.44
C THR A 376 11.06 2.29 -6.16
N VAL A 377 11.79 2.54 -7.25
CA VAL A 377 11.64 3.75 -8.07
C VAL A 377 10.24 3.84 -8.66
N THR A 378 9.71 2.73 -9.18
CA THR A 378 8.32 2.67 -9.67
C THR A 378 7.33 3.08 -8.58
N GLN A 379 7.52 2.61 -7.35
CA GLN A 379 6.71 2.98 -6.20
C GLN A 379 6.85 4.47 -5.81
N LEU A 380 8.06 5.05 -5.92
CA LEU A 380 8.29 6.48 -5.71
C LEU A 380 7.55 7.33 -6.75
N LEU A 381 7.62 6.97 -8.05
CA LEU A 381 6.91 7.68 -9.11
C LEU A 381 5.39 7.63 -8.91
N HIS A 382 4.86 6.48 -8.50
CA HIS A 382 3.45 6.36 -8.12
C HIS A 382 3.09 7.29 -6.96
N THR A 383 3.97 7.36 -5.95
CA THR A 383 3.79 8.22 -4.78
C THR A 383 3.80 9.70 -5.18
N MET A 384 4.72 10.12 -6.04
CA MET A 384 4.78 11.49 -6.57
C MET A 384 3.49 11.86 -7.30
N LYS A 385 2.99 10.97 -8.16
CA LYS A 385 1.74 11.14 -8.91
C LYS A 385 0.51 11.19 -8.01
N LYS A 386 0.48 10.40 -6.93
CA LYS A 386 -0.66 10.32 -6.01
C LYS A 386 -0.75 11.53 -5.08
N PHE A 387 0.39 12.08 -4.66
CA PHE A 387 0.49 13.19 -3.70
C PHE A 387 1.25 14.40 -4.27
N PRO A 388 0.83 14.98 -5.41
CA PRO A 388 1.57 16.03 -6.12
C PRO A 388 1.76 17.30 -5.27
N ASN A 389 0.74 17.68 -4.50
CA ASN A 389 0.74 18.90 -3.69
C ASN A 389 1.45 18.75 -2.33
N HIS A 390 2.02 17.59 -2.04
CA HIS A 390 2.59 17.30 -0.72
C HIS A 390 4.12 17.46 -0.72
N GLN A 391 4.58 18.67 -0.38
CA GLN A 391 5.99 19.08 -0.51
C GLN A 391 7.01 18.11 0.08
N GLN A 392 6.79 17.60 1.31
CA GLN A 392 7.73 16.67 1.95
C GLN A 392 7.81 15.32 1.24
N VAL A 393 6.69 14.82 0.71
CA VAL A 393 6.67 13.57 -0.05
C VAL A 393 7.45 13.75 -1.35
N GLN A 394 7.22 14.86 -2.07
CA GLN A 394 7.94 15.20 -3.29
C GLN A 394 9.45 15.35 -3.04
N LYS A 395 9.82 16.06 -1.97
CA LYS A 395 11.21 16.21 -1.53
C LYS A 395 11.89 14.86 -1.30
N ASN A 396 11.27 13.96 -0.53
CA ASN A 396 11.84 12.65 -0.25
C ASN A 396 12.00 11.79 -1.51
N CYS A 397 11.02 11.84 -2.42
CA CYS A 397 11.09 11.12 -3.69
C CYS A 397 12.22 11.67 -4.57
N LEU A 398 12.34 13.00 -4.70
CA LEU A 398 13.44 13.63 -5.45
C LEU A 398 14.81 13.31 -4.85
N LEU A 399 14.93 13.31 -3.51
CA LEU A 399 16.15 12.91 -2.81
C LEU A 399 16.57 11.48 -3.15
N ALA A 400 15.62 10.54 -3.17
CA ALA A 400 15.91 9.16 -3.54
C ALA A 400 16.25 9.01 -5.04
N LEU A 401 15.59 9.76 -5.92
CA LEU A 401 15.86 9.76 -7.36
C LEU A 401 17.20 10.43 -7.74
N CYS A 402 17.77 11.28 -6.88
CA CYS A 402 19.04 11.97 -7.14
C CYS A 402 20.28 11.06 -7.13
N SER A 403 20.15 9.76 -6.88
CA SER A 403 21.27 8.83 -7.06
C SER A 403 21.58 8.66 -8.56
N ASP A 404 22.82 9.00 -8.94
CA ASP A 404 23.33 8.81 -10.29
C ASP A 404 23.27 7.35 -10.74
N TYR A 405 23.54 6.40 -9.83
CA TYR A 405 23.42 4.98 -10.12
C TYR A 405 21.98 4.60 -10.49
N ILE A 406 21.00 5.10 -9.73
CA ILE A 406 19.59 4.86 -10.02
C ILE A 406 19.22 5.41 -11.39
N LEU A 407 19.55 6.67 -11.68
CA LEU A 407 19.15 7.32 -12.94
C LEU A 407 19.82 6.69 -14.17
N GLN A 408 21.05 6.19 -14.04
CA GLN A 408 21.83 5.68 -15.15
C GLN A 408 21.63 4.18 -15.40
N GLU A 409 21.69 3.37 -14.34
CA GLU A 409 21.81 1.91 -14.45
C GLU A 409 20.49 1.17 -14.15
N VAL A 410 19.59 1.75 -13.36
CA VAL A 410 18.35 1.06 -12.97
C VAL A 410 17.29 1.18 -14.07
N PRO A 411 16.63 0.07 -14.46
CA PRO A 411 15.51 0.12 -15.40
C PRO A 411 14.23 0.60 -14.71
N PHE A 412 13.67 1.71 -15.17
CA PHE A 412 12.37 2.25 -14.76
C PHE A 412 11.85 3.19 -15.86
N ASP A 413 10.61 3.66 -15.73
CA ASP A 413 9.97 4.60 -16.65
C ASP A 413 10.59 6.01 -16.51
N LYS A 414 11.65 6.26 -17.31
CA LYS A 414 12.40 7.53 -17.32
C LYS A 414 11.56 8.68 -17.88
N TYR A 415 10.65 8.40 -18.81
CA TYR A 415 9.75 9.41 -19.37
C TYR A 415 8.74 9.91 -18.32
N LEU A 416 8.09 9.01 -17.59
CA LEU A 416 7.19 9.37 -16.49
C LEU A 416 7.95 10.13 -15.40
N ALA A 417 9.15 9.71 -15.04
CA ALA A 417 9.99 10.43 -14.08
C ALA A 417 10.28 11.86 -14.56
N ALA A 418 10.65 12.05 -15.83
CA ALA A 418 10.93 13.37 -16.37
C ALA A 418 9.69 14.27 -16.34
N MET A 419 8.52 13.74 -16.71
CA MET A 419 7.26 14.48 -16.65
C MET A 419 6.91 14.92 -15.23
N LEU A 420 7.04 14.03 -14.23
CA LEU A 420 6.74 14.34 -12.83
C LEU A 420 7.71 15.37 -12.24
N VAL A 421 8.98 15.31 -12.60
CA VAL A 421 10.00 16.25 -12.09
C VAL A 421 9.82 17.65 -12.70
N ILE A 422 9.47 17.75 -13.99
CA ILE A 422 9.13 19.04 -14.61
C ILE A 422 7.85 19.63 -14.00
N ASP A 423 6.80 18.83 -13.83
CA ASP A 423 5.55 19.29 -13.21
C ASP A 423 5.79 19.83 -11.79
N TRP A 424 6.66 19.16 -11.03
CA TRP A 424 7.12 19.64 -9.73
C TRP A 424 7.88 20.98 -9.82
N LEU A 425 8.84 21.11 -10.75
CA LEU A 425 9.60 22.35 -10.98
C LEU A 425 8.73 23.54 -11.35
N SER A 426 7.58 23.28 -11.98
CA SER A 426 6.63 24.29 -12.45
C SER A 426 5.80 24.90 -11.33
N SER A 427 5.70 24.20 -10.20
CA SER A 427 4.76 24.49 -9.10
C SER A 427 5.45 24.88 -7.79
N HIS A 428 6.79 24.90 -7.73
CA HIS A 428 7.55 25.07 -6.50
C HIS A 428 8.79 25.98 -6.66
N GLU A 429 9.12 26.74 -5.62
CA GLU A 429 10.21 27.74 -5.62
C GLU A 429 11.38 27.39 -4.67
N ASP A 430 11.46 26.18 -4.11
CA ASP A 430 12.56 25.79 -3.19
C ASP A 430 13.91 25.69 -3.95
N PRO A 431 14.93 26.52 -3.63
CA PRO A 431 16.17 26.55 -4.40
C PRO A 431 17.01 25.27 -4.32
N THR A 432 16.94 24.55 -3.19
CA THR A 432 17.71 23.31 -2.99
C THR A 432 17.11 22.19 -3.82
N LEU A 433 15.79 22.07 -3.77
CA LEU A 433 15.04 21.08 -4.54
C LEU A 433 15.02 21.42 -6.03
N GLN A 434 15.02 22.70 -6.40
CA GLN A 434 15.21 23.14 -7.79
C GLN A 434 16.54 22.63 -8.35
N ARG A 435 17.65 22.80 -7.60
CA ARG A 435 18.97 22.27 -8.01
C ARG A 435 18.90 20.77 -8.27
N MET A 436 18.29 20.03 -7.35
CA MET A 436 18.14 18.57 -7.45
C MET A 436 17.27 18.13 -8.62
N ALA A 437 16.10 18.74 -8.80
CA ALA A 437 15.18 18.42 -9.88
C ALA A 437 15.79 18.70 -11.26
N VAL A 438 16.50 19.83 -11.41
CA VAL A 438 17.22 20.14 -12.66
C VAL A 438 18.37 19.16 -12.91
N ALA A 439 19.08 18.73 -11.86
CA ALA A 439 20.12 17.69 -11.99
C ALA A 439 19.52 16.36 -12.48
N VAL A 440 18.41 15.91 -11.87
CA VAL A 440 17.69 14.70 -12.28
C VAL A 440 17.22 14.80 -13.74
N ILE A 441 16.60 15.92 -14.12
CA ILE A 441 16.16 16.15 -15.51
C ILE A 441 17.31 16.12 -16.50
N SER A 442 18.46 16.72 -16.14
CA SER A 442 19.62 16.76 -17.03
C SER A 442 20.15 15.36 -17.40
N ILE A 443 20.00 14.39 -16.50
CA ILE A 443 20.36 12.98 -16.73
C ILE A 443 19.24 12.24 -17.44
N LEU A 444 17.98 12.41 -17.00
CA LEU A 444 16.83 11.70 -17.57
C LEU A 444 16.67 11.99 -19.06
N VAL A 445 16.73 13.27 -19.46
CA VAL A 445 16.59 13.67 -20.87
C VAL A 445 17.64 12.98 -21.75
N ALA A 446 18.89 12.87 -21.29
CA ALA A 446 19.97 12.20 -22.04
C ALA A 446 19.73 10.70 -22.26
N LYS A 447 18.79 10.10 -21.51
CA LYS A 447 18.49 8.67 -21.51
C LYS A 447 17.13 8.34 -22.12
N LEU A 448 16.36 9.34 -22.57
CA LEU A 448 15.10 9.12 -23.27
C LEU A 448 15.35 8.60 -24.69
N SER A 449 14.44 7.76 -25.18
CA SER A 449 14.42 7.40 -26.60
C SER A 449 14.05 8.60 -27.46
N THR A 450 14.37 8.56 -28.76
CA THR A 450 14.01 9.61 -29.73
C THR A 450 12.50 9.90 -29.73
N GLU A 451 11.65 8.87 -29.60
CA GLU A 451 10.19 9.00 -29.58
C GLU A 451 9.70 9.70 -28.30
N GLU A 452 10.20 9.28 -27.14
CA GLU A 452 9.89 9.89 -25.85
C GLU A 452 10.38 11.33 -25.79
N MET A 453 11.58 11.61 -26.28
CA MET A 453 12.17 12.96 -26.32
C MET A 453 11.36 13.88 -27.25
N ALA A 454 10.94 13.39 -28.42
CA ALA A 454 10.07 14.12 -29.33
C ALA A 454 8.69 14.40 -28.71
N GLN A 455 8.14 13.49 -27.90
CA GLN A 455 6.88 13.72 -27.19
C GLN A 455 7.06 14.69 -26.01
N PHE A 456 8.15 14.55 -25.26
CA PHE A 456 8.50 15.38 -24.12
C PHE A 456 8.70 16.84 -24.55
N SER A 457 9.46 17.07 -25.61
CA SER A 457 9.80 18.41 -26.11
C SER A 457 8.67 19.16 -26.81
N LYS A 458 7.51 18.52 -27.06
CA LYS A 458 6.32 19.21 -27.62
C LYS A 458 5.73 20.23 -26.67
N ASP A 459 5.83 20.00 -25.37
CA ASP A 459 5.32 20.94 -24.39
C ASP A 459 6.29 22.12 -24.25
N ILE A 460 5.89 23.26 -24.82
CA ILE A 460 6.67 24.50 -24.80
C ILE A 460 6.92 24.99 -23.37
N PHE A 461 6.09 24.59 -22.40
CA PHE A 461 6.25 24.97 -21.00
C PHE A 461 7.58 24.45 -20.43
N ILE A 462 8.01 23.25 -20.83
CA ILE A 462 9.28 22.66 -20.38
C ILE A 462 10.47 23.55 -20.75
N MET A 463 10.48 24.03 -22.00
CA MET A 463 11.52 24.94 -22.50
C MET A 463 11.51 26.26 -21.75
N LYS A 464 10.32 26.87 -21.57
CA LYS A 464 10.18 28.11 -20.79
C LYS A 464 10.71 27.96 -19.36
N GLN A 465 10.38 26.85 -18.70
CA GLN A 465 10.79 26.61 -17.33
C GLN A 465 12.31 26.49 -17.20
N LEU A 466 12.96 25.72 -18.08
CA LEU A 466 14.42 25.55 -18.06
C LEU A 466 15.15 26.86 -18.43
N LEU A 467 14.66 27.61 -19.41
CA LEU A 467 15.22 28.92 -19.78
C LEU A 467 15.07 29.94 -18.66
N ALA A 468 13.92 29.97 -17.97
CA ALA A 468 13.72 30.84 -16.81
C ALA A 468 14.73 30.54 -15.69
N ILE A 469 15.06 29.27 -15.46
CA ILE A 469 16.10 28.87 -14.49
C ILE A 469 17.49 29.33 -14.95
N VAL A 470 17.82 29.17 -16.24
CA VAL A 470 19.09 29.68 -16.79
C VAL A 470 19.20 31.18 -16.58
N GLN A 471 18.15 31.94 -16.92
CA GLN A 471 18.11 33.39 -16.73
C GLN A 471 18.26 33.75 -15.25
N GLN A 472 17.47 33.14 -14.37
CA GLN A 472 17.52 33.37 -12.93
C GLN A 472 18.93 33.15 -12.35
N LYS A 473 19.61 32.07 -12.75
CA LYS A 473 20.95 31.73 -12.22
C LYS A 473 22.05 32.53 -12.89
N ALA A 474 21.94 32.85 -14.17
CA ALA A 474 22.91 33.65 -14.89
C ALA A 474 22.96 35.10 -14.40
N MET A 475 21.81 35.69 -14.05
CA MET A 475 21.73 37.05 -13.49
C MET A 475 22.49 37.21 -12.16
N VAL A 476 22.77 36.11 -11.45
CA VAL A 476 23.58 36.14 -10.22
C VAL A 476 25.07 36.40 -10.53
N GLY A 477 25.53 36.05 -11.74
CA GLY A 477 26.91 36.29 -12.18
C GLY A 477 27.97 35.40 -11.51
N VAL A 478 27.55 34.34 -10.82
CA VAL A 478 28.45 33.37 -10.17
C VAL A 478 28.25 31.99 -10.82
N VAL A 479 29.34 31.23 -10.97
CA VAL A 479 29.27 29.88 -11.52
C VAL A 479 28.46 28.99 -10.58
N ASP A 480 27.25 28.62 -11.04
CA ASP A 480 26.35 27.76 -10.29
C ASP A 480 26.19 26.38 -10.94
N SER A 481 26.08 25.37 -10.08
CA SER A 481 25.82 24.00 -10.50
C SER A 481 24.47 23.81 -11.16
N THR A 482 23.41 24.49 -10.68
CA THR A 482 22.06 24.43 -11.27
C THR A 482 22.08 24.99 -12.69
N LEU A 483 22.82 26.09 -12.92
CA LEU A 483 23.04 26.66 -14.25
C LEU A 483 23.69 25.62 -15.18
N LYS A 484 24.76 24.94 -14.74
CA LYS A 484 25.43 23.90 -15.54
C LYS A 484 24.52 22.71 -15.87
N PHE A 485 23.64 22.32 -14.95
CA PHE A 485 22.66 21.25 -15.18
C PHE A 485 21.55 21.69 -16.13
N ALA A 486 21.01 22.91 -15.97
CA ALA A 486 19.97 23.46 -16.83
C ALA A 486 20.46 23.58 -18.28
N LEU A 487 21.68 24.09 -18.48
CA LEU A 487 22.32 24.14 -19.79
C LEU A 487 22.54 22.74 -20.38
N SER A 488 22.87 21.74 -19.55
CA SER A 488 22.98 20.34 -20.01
C SER A 488 21.64 19.76 -20.43
N ALA A 489 20.58 20.02 -19.67
CA ALA A 489 19.24 19.56 -20.00
C ALA A 489 18.77 20.18 -21.33
N LEU A 490 18.95 21.49 -21.50
CA LEU A 490 18.61 22.19 -22.73
C LEU A 490 19.42 21.69 -23.93
N TRP A 491 20.72 21.40 -23.75
CA TRP A 491 21.53 20.74 -24.77
C TRP A 491 20.88 19.44 -25.20
N ASN A 492 20.69 18.52 -24.25
CA ASN A 492 20.17 17.19 -24.56
C ASN A 492 18.74 17.22 -25.13
N LEU A 493 17.95 18.24 -24.82
CA LEU A 493 16.62 18.42 -25.40
C LEU A 493 16.67 18.90 -26.85
N THR A 494 17.63 19.76 -27.21
CA THR A 494 17.69 20.43 -28.52
C THR A 494 18.59 19.70 -29.51
N ASP A 495 19.51 18.87 -29.03
CA ASP A 495 20.42 18.08 -29.85
C ASP A 495 19.63 17.11 -30.73
N GLU A 496 19.78 17.25 -32.04
CA GLU A 496 19.10 16.46 -33.08
C GLU A 496 17.55 16.45 -33.02
N MET A 497 16.92 17.36 -32.26
CA MET A 497 15.46 17.45 -32.07
C MET A 497 14.84 18.75 -32.66
N PRO A 498 14.26 18.72 -33.88
CA PRO A 498 13.74 19.94 -34.54
C PRO A 498 12.60 20.64 -33.81
N VAL A 499 11.71 19.88 -33.14
CA VAL A 499 10.59 20.45 -32.37
C VAL A 499 11.11 21.21 -31.15
N ALA A 500 12.06 20.61 -30.43
CA ALA A 500 12.69 21.23 -29.28
C ALA A 500 13.48 22.50 -29.67
N ALA A 501 14.25 22.42 -30.77
CA ALA A 501 14.98 23.56 -31.32
C ALA A 501 14.05 24.73 -31.70
N ARG A 502 12.90 24.44 -32.33
CA ARG A 502 11.86 25.45 -32.60
C ARG A 502 11.33 26.07 -31.31
N ASN A 503 10.93 25.25 -30.35
CA ASN A 503 10.40 25.74 -29.06
C ASN A 503 11.44 26.59 -28.31
N PHE A 504 12.72 26.24 -28.39
CA PHE A 504 13.81 27.01 -27.79
C PHE A 504 13.93 28.41 -28.41
N ILE A 505 13.88 28.51 -29.75
CA ILE A 505 13.94 29.80 -30.47
C ILE A 505 12.68 30.64 -30.17
N GLU A 506 11.49 30.03 -30.20
CA GLU A 506 10.24 30.72 -29.87
C GLU A 506 10.20 31.26 -28.43
N CYS A 507 10.96 30.65 -27.52
CA CYS A 507 11.11 31.08 -26.14
C CYS A 507 12.25 32.10 -25.91
N GLN A 508 12.80 32.72 -26.97
CA GLN A 508 13.91 33.68 -26.89
C GLN A 508 15.19 33.10 -26.27
N GLY A 509 15.43 31.80 -26.50
CA GLY A 509 16.60 31.12 -25.96
C GLY A 509 17.92 31.59 -26.55
N LEU A 510 17.93 32.10 -27.79
CA LEU A 510 19.13 32.60 -28.47
C LEU A 510 19.62 33.88 -27.82
N GLU A 511 18.71 34.82 -27.56
CA GLU A 511 18.98 36.10 -26.93
C GLU A 511 19.51 35.89 -25.51
N LEU A 512 18.87 35.03 -24.73
CA LEU A 512 19.33 34.68 -23.39
C LEU A 512 20.75 34.08 -23.40
N TYR A 513 21.05 33.25 -24.38
CA TYR A 513 22.36 32.60 -24.48
C TYR A 513 23.47 33.57 -24.88
N GLU A 514 23.17 34.57 -25.70
CA GLU A 514 24.08 35.68 -26.00
C GLU A 514 24.45 36.44 -24.71
N GLU A 515 23.45 36.81 -23.90
CA GLU A 515 23.65 37.45 -22.59
C GLU A 515 24.49 36.58 -21.63
N VAL A 516 24.27 35.26 -21.62
CA VAL A 516 25.04 34.31 -20.80
C VAL A 516 26.50 34.25 -21.26
N LEU A 517 26.76 34.24 -22.57
CA LEU A 517 28.13 34.22 -23.11
C LEU A 517 28.90 35.50 -22.77
N GLU A 518 28.25 36.66 -22.81
CA GLU A 518 28.83 37.94 -22.39
C GLU A 518 29.16 37.94 -20.90
N SER A 519 28.20 37.49 -20.07
CA SER A 519 28.33 37.47 -18.61
C SER A 519 29.38 36.48 -18.11
N TYR A 520 29.55 35.35 -18.80
CA TYR A 520 30.47 34.26 -18.43
C TYR A 520 31.65 34.12 -19.41
N CYS A 521 32.14 35.25 -19.95
CA CYS A 521 33.19 35.28 -20.96
C CYS A 521 34.55 34.66 -20.52
N THR A 522 34.78 34.52 -19.21
CA THR A 522 35.99 33.93 -18.63
C THR A 522 35.81 32.47 -18.19
N GLU A 523 34.65 31.84 -18.45
CA GLU A 523 34.32 30.50 -17.98
C GLU A 523 34.15 29.49 -19.13
N PRO A 524 35.25 28.81 -19.55
CA PRO A 524 35.24 27.92 -20.72
C PRO A 524 34.20 26.79 -20.64
N SER A 525 33.91 26.31 -19.43
CA SER A 525 32.95 25.22 -19.22
C SER A 525 31.50 25.62 -19.55
N ILE A 526 31.14 26.89 -19.35
CA ILE A 526 29.82 27.44 -19.69
C ILE A 526 29.79 27.79 -21.17
N GLN A 527 30.83 28.45 -21.67
CA GLN A 527 30.96 28.80 -23.08
C GLN A 527 30.86 27.59 -24.00
N HIS A 528 31.54 26.49 -23.67
CA HIS A 528 31.52 25.28 -24.48
C HIS A 528 30.10 24.70 -24.60
N LYS A 529 29.36 24.65 -23.48
CA LYS A 529 27.97 24.19 -23.48
C LYS A 529 27.07 25.11 -24.32
N VAL A 530 27.15 26.42 -24.11
CA VAL A 530 26.28 27.37 -24.83
C VAL A 530 26.58 27.40 -26.33
N LEU A 531 27.86 27.43 -26.71
CA LEU A 531 28.26 27.47 -28.12
C LEU A 531 27.89 26.20 -28.88
N GLY A 532 28.11 25.03 -28.30
CA GLY A 532 27.74 23.81 -28.99
C GLY A 532 26.22 23.62 -29.09
N LEU A 533 25.45 24.16 -28.12
CA LEU A 533 23.99 24.27 -28.18
C LEU A 533 23.54 25.11 -29.37
N LEU A 534 24.15 26.29 -29.56
CA LEU A 534 23.85 27.18 -30.68
C LEU A 534 24.15 26.50 -32.02
N VAL A 535 25.27 25.80 -32.11
CA VAL A 535 25.64 25.02 -33.29
C VAL A 535 24.61 23.92 -33.54
N GLY A 536 24.32 23.07 -32.55
CA GLY A 536 23.34 21.97 -32.67
C GLY A 536 21.94 22.45 -33.07
N THR A 537 21.46 23.53 -32.44
CA THR A 537 20.13 24.10 -32.70
C THR A 537 20.03 24.63 -34.14
N VAL A 538 21.06 25.35 -34.63
CA VAL A 538 21.08 25.91 -35.98
C VAL A 538 21.22 24.82 -37.05
N TYR A 539 22.00 23.77 -36.79
CA TYR A 539 22.13 22.63 -37.71
C TYR A 539 20.84 21.81 -37.81
N THR A 540 20.13 21.62 -36.68
CA THR A 540 18.91 20.82 -36.60
C THR A 540 17.67 21.54 -37.19
N TYR A 541 17.73 22.88 -37.29
CA TYR A 541 16.65 23.68 -37.87
C TYR A 541 16.64 23.69 -39.41
N LYS A 542 17.75 23.30 -40.05
CA LYS A 542 17.81 23.10 -41.51
C LYS A 542 17.12 21.79 -41.90
#